data_AF-A0A816GFG7-F1
#
_entry.id   AF-A0A816GFG7-F1
#
_cell.length_a   1.000
_cell.length_b   1.000
_cell.length_c   1.000
_cell.angle_alpha   90.00
_cell.angle_beta   90.00
_cell.angle_gamma   90.00
#
_symmetry.space_group_name_H-M   'P 1'
#
loop_
_entity.id
_entity.type
_entity.pdbx_description
1 polymer ?
#
loop_
_entity_poly.entity_id
_entity_poly.type
_entity_poly.pdbx_seq_one_letter_code
_entity_poly.pdbx_strand_id
1 'polypeptide(L)' 'DMNIASGIPKFIPLSMVEEENSRYVRDDTMFIKVMVDMSDTDKTLLPYMFSLNPGLPIHVQQLLIKQETKRRTQPQSPND' A
#
# COMPACT_ATOMS: atom_id res chain seq x y z
N ASP A 1 14.93 -9.09 -3.00
CA ASP A 1 15.22 -7.77 -2.42
C ASP A 1 13.94 -7.05 -2.05
N MET A 2 13.86 -6.55 -0.82
CA MET A 2 12.75 -5.70 -0.36
C MET A 2 13.07 -4.23 -0.67
N ASN A 3 12.04 -3.41 -0.85
CA ASN A 3 12.23 -1.96 -0.93
C ASN A 3 12.89 -1.44 0.36
N ILE A 4 13.69 -0.39 0.25
CA ILE A 4 14.28 0.29 1.41
C ILE A 4 13.14 0.89 2.24
N ALA A 5 13.13 0.61 3.54
CA ALA A 5 12.13 1.16 4.44
C ALA A 5 12.26 2.69 4.52
N SER A 6 11.14 3.39 4.39
CA SER A 6 11.02 4.83 4.61
C SER A 6 10.01 5.07 5.72
N GLY A 7 10.38 5.85 6.73
CA GLY A 7 9.57 6.02 7.92
C GLY A 7 10.05 7.18 8.79
N ILE A 8 9.54 7.22 10.03
CA ILE A 8 9.82 8.28 10.99
C ILE A 8 10.54 7.64 12.19
N PRO A 9 11.87 7.75 12.31
CA PRO A 9 12.64 7.07 13.36
C PRO A 9 12.22 7.41 14.79
N LYS A 10 11.62 8.59 15.01
CA LYS A 10 11.12 9.07 16.30
C LYS A 10 9.62 9.36 16.22
N PHE A 11 8.84 8.39 15.77
CA PHE A 11 7.40 8.55 15.52
C PHE A 11 6.60 8.89 16.79
N ILE A 12 6.88 8.24 17.92
CA ILE A 12 6.23 8.48 19.20
C ILE A 12 7.27 8.43 20.34
N PRO A 13 7.21 9.33 21.34
CA PRO A 13 8.04 9.23 22.53
C PRO A 13 7.73 7.96 23.31
N LEU A 14 8.77 7.26 23.77
CA LEU A 14 8.62 6.02 24.53
C LEU A 14 7.76 6.22 25.80
N SER A 15 7.91 7.36 26.47
CA SER A 15 7.14 7.69 27.67
C SER A 15 5.62 7.76 27.46
N MET A 16 5.14 8.00 26.24
CA MET A 16 3.70 7.96 25.92
C MET A 16 3.19 6.52 25.73
N VAL A 17 4.08 5.61 25.35
CA VAL A 17 3.76 4.19 25.12
C VAL A 17 3.78 3.42 26.45
N GLU A 18 4.78 3.69 27.29
CA GLU A 18 5.03 2.99 28.56
C GLU A 18 4.24 3.56 29.75
N GLU A 19 3.45 4.62 29.56
CA GLU A 19 2.63 5.19 30.64
C GLU A 19 1.72 4.12 31.27
N GLU A 20 1.69 4.04 32.60
CA GLU A 20 0.81 3.16 33.35
C GLU A 20 -0.64 3.61 33.08
N ASN A 21 -1.36 2.85 32.24
CA ASN A 21 -2.66 3.20 31.62
C ASN A 21 -2.59 3.99 30.28
N SER A 22 -1.54 3.80 29.47
CA SER A 22 -1.42 4.35 28.11
C SER A 22 -2.70 4.16 27.29
N ARG A 23 -3.10 5.18 26.52
CA ARG A 23 -4.22 5.05 25.58
C ARG A 23 -3.83 4.34 24.29
N TYR A 24 -2.53 4.21 24.02
CA TYR A 24 -1.99 3.64 22.79
C TYR A 24 -1.70 2.15 22.89
N VAL A 25 -1.41 1.65 24.11
CA VAL A 25 -1.19 0.24 24.39
C VAL A 25 -2.28 -0.26 25.34
N ARG A 26 -3.01 -1.28 24.92
CA ARG A 26 -4.05 -1.96 25.71
C ARG A 26 -3.87 -3.46 25.57
N ASP A 27 -3.89 -4.19 26.68
CA ASP A 27 -3.69 -5.64 26.70
C ASP A 27 -2.43 -6.09 25.93
N ASP A 28 -1.30 -5.40 26.18
CA ASP A 28 -0.01 -5.62 25.51
C ASP A 28 -0.07 -5.51 23.96
N THR A 29 -1.03 -4.74 23.44
CA THR A 29 -1.29 -4.62 22.01
C THR A 29 -1.44 -3.15 21.60
N MET A 30 -0.98 -2.82 20.39
CA MET A 30 -1.20 -1.52 19.75
C MET A 30 -1.72 -1.69 18.30
N PHE A 31 -2.42 -0.67 17.81
CA PHE A 31 -2.88 -0.62 16.42
C PHE A 31 -2.18 0.50 15.66
N ILE A 32 -1.60 0.17 14.50
CA ILE A 32 -0.95 1.14 13.61
C ILE A 32 -1.76 1.23 12.32
N LYS A 33 -2.12 2.44 11.91
CA LYS A 33 -2.82 2.70 10.63
C LYS A 33 -1.92 3.52 9.72
N VAL A 34 -1.57 2.96 8.57
CA VAL A 34 -0.88 3.67 7.49
C VAL A 34 -1.92 4.08 6.45
N MET A 35 -1.90 5.36 6.06
CA MET A 35 -2.76 5.88 5.00
C MET A 35 -1.88 6.24 3.81
N VAL A 36 -2.12 5.59 2.68
CA VAL A 36 -1.47 5.89 1.42
C VAL A 36 -2.46 6.68 0.57
N ASP A 37 -2.07 7.87 0.15
CA ASP A 37 -2.88 8.64 -0.78
C ASP A 37 -2.80 8.02 -2.17
N MET A 38 -3.96 7.68 -2.71
CA MET A 38 -4.14 7.06 -4.02
C MET A 38 -5.04 7.92 -4.91
N SER A 39 -5.25 9.20 -4.58
CA SER A 39 -6.17 10.09 -5.30
C SER A 39 -5.82 10.24 -6.78
N ASP A 40 -4.53 10.18 -7.10
CA ASP A 40 -4.01 10.25 -8.49
C ASP A 40 -3.97 8.89 -9.20
N THR A 41 -4.37 7.81 -8.52
CA THR A 41 -4.39 6.46 -9.09
C THR A 41 -5.80 6.09 -9.51
N ASP A 42 -5.94 5.51 -10.71
CA ASP A 42 -7.21 4.96 -11.17
C ASP A 42 -7.69 3.88 -10.18
N LYS A 43 -8.81 4.18 -9.52
CA LYS A 43 -9.40 3.31 -8.48
C LYS A 43 -9.74 1.92 -9.02
N THR A 44 -9.99 1.78 -10.31
CA THR A 44 -10.28 0.48 -10.93
C THR A 44 -9.06 -0.43 -10.97
N LEU A 45 -7.85 0.13 -10.94
CA LEU A 45 -6.59 -0.62 -10.95
C LEU A 45 -6.15 -1.07 -9.56
N LEU A 46 -6.66 -0.45 -8.50
CA LEU A 46 -6.26 -0.74 -7.12
C LEU A 46 -6.36 -2.23 -6.77
N PRO A 47 -7.47 -2.96 -7.06
CA PRO A 47 -7.53 -4.39 -6.75
C PRO A 47 -6.45 -5.20 -7.46
N TYR A 48 -6.12 -4.84 -8.71
CA TYR A 48 -5.06 -5.49 -9.47
C TYR A 48 -3.70 -5.24 -8.83
N MET A 49 -3.38 -3.97 -8.55
CA MET A 49 -2.11 -3.56 -7.91
C MET A 49 -1.90 -4.27 -6.57
N PHE A 50 -2.94 -4.39 -5.74
CA PHE A 50 -2.84 -5.07 -4.44
C PHE A 50 -2.81 -6.59 -4.53
N SER A 51 -3.25 -7.18 -5.65
CA SER A 51 -3.19 -8.62 -5.90
C SER A 51 -1.86 -9.10 -6.49
N LEU A 52 -1.00 -8.17 -6.94
CA LEU A 52 0.30 -8.53 -7.50
C LEU A 52 1.18 -9.17 -6.43
N ASN A 53 1.90 -10.22 -6.83
CA ASN A 53 2.86 -10.88 -5.96
C ASN A 53 3.99 -9.88 -5.61
N PRO A 54 4.13 -9.50 -4.32
CA PRO A 54 5.14 -8.52 -3.91
C PRO A 54 6.57 -9.05 -4.06
N GLY A 55 6.75 -10.36 -4.20
CA GLY A 55 8.05 -11.01 -4.43
C GLY A 55 8.56 -10.90 -5.88
N LEU A 56 7.75 -10.39 -6.82
CA LEU A 56 8.22 -10.14 -8.18
C LEU A 56 9.22 -8.96 -8.20
N PRO A 57 10.22 -8.97 -9.09
CA PRO A 57 11.07 -7.81 -9.28
C PRO A 57 10.24 -6.54 -9.58
N ILE A 58 10.66 -5.39 -9.03
CA ILE A 58 9.89 -4.14 -9.11
C ILE A 58 9.54 -3.74 -10.55
N HIS A 59 10.47 -3.97 -11.49
CA HIS A 59 10.28 -3.66 -12.90
C HIS A 59 9.19 -4.54 -13.54
N VAL A 60 9.05 -5.79 -13.09
CA VAL A 60 8.00 -6.70 -13.55
C VAL A 60 6.64 -6.25 -13.02
N GLN A 61 6.55 -5.89 -11.74
CA GLN A 61 5.32 -5.35 -11.16
C GLN A 61 4.87 -4.09 -11.93
N GLN A 62 5.79 -3.16 -12.17
CA GLN A 62 5.51 -1.94 -12.94
C GLN A 62 5.07 -2.22 -14.38
N LEU A 63 5.69 -3.20 -15.04
CA LEU A 63 5.30 -3.62 -16.39
C LEU A 63 3.87 -4.16 -16.41
N LEU A 64 3.53 -5.04 -15.47
CA LEU A 64 2.20 -5.64 -15.33
C LEU A 64 1.13 -4.58 -15.06
N ILE A 65 1.39 -3.63 -14.15
CA ILE A 65 0.48 -2.51 -13.88
C ILE A 65 0.23 -1.70 -15.15
N LYS A 66 1.29 -1.33 -15.89
CA LYS A 66 1.16 -0.59 -17.15
C LYS A 66 0.38 -1.35 -18.21
N GLN A 67 0.54 -2.67 -18.31
CA GLN A 67 -0.22 -3.50 -19.25
C GLN A 67 -1.70 -3.54 -18.88
N GLU A 68 -2.02 -3.70 -17.59
CA GLU A 68 -3.40 -3.71 -17.12
C GLU A 68 -4.08 -2.35 -17.33
N THR A 69 -3.37 -1.24 -17.08
CA THR A 69 -3.86 0.12 -17.42
C THR A 69 -4.23 0.19 -18.89
N LYS A 70 -3.34 -0.23 -19.79
CA LYS A 70 -3.58 -0.21 -21.25
C LYS A 70 -4.78 -1.06 -21.65
N ARG A 71 -4.88 -2.28 -21.11
CA ARG A 71 -5.97 -3.23 -21.39
C ARG A 71 -7.34 -2.63 -21.06
N ARG A 72 -7.43 -1.84 -19.99
CA ARG A 72 -8.69 -1.21 -19.55
C ARG A 72 -9.02 0.09 -20.29
N THR A 73 -8.00 0.81 -20.76
CA THR A 73 -8.20 2.03 -21.56
C THR A 73 -8.54 1.76 -23.03
N GLN A 74 -8.36 0.53 -23.52
CA GLN A 74 -8.81 0.17 -24.87
C GLN A 74 -10.34 0.04 -24.91
N PRO A 75 -11.05 0.74 -25.81
CA PRO A 75 -12.48 0.52 -26.02
C PRO A 75 -12.69 -0.91 -26.50
N GLN A 76 -13.60 -1.65 -25.85
CA GLN A 76 -14.13 -2.88 -26.43
C GLN A 76 -14.78 -2.50 -27.76
N SER A 77 -14.26 -3.01 -28.87
CA SER A 77 -14.94 -2.97 -30.16
C SER A 77 -16.34 -3.55 -29.95
N PRO A 78 -17.42 -2.89 -30.41
CA PRO A 78 -18.70 -3.56 -30.51
C PRO A 78 -18.47 -4.76 -31.43
N ASN A 79 -18.77 -5.96 -30.97
CA ASN A 79 -18.82 -7.12 -31.85
C ASN A 79 -19.97 -6.84 -32.85
N ASP A 80 -19.63 -6.68 -34.13
CA ASP A 80 -20.56 -6.74 -35.26
C ASP A 80 -21.03 -8.18 -35.50
#